data_AF-A0A1Y6CFQ8-F1
#
_entry.id   AF-A0A1Y6CFQ8-F1
#
_cell.length_a   1.000
_cell.length_b   1.000
_cell.length_c   1.000
_cell.angle_alpha   90.00
_cell.angle_beta   90.00
_cell.angle_gamma   90.00
#
_symmetry.space_group_name_H-M   'P 1'
#
loop_
_entity.id
_entity.type
_entity.pdbx_description
1 polymer ?
#
loop_
_entity_poly.entity_id
_entity_poly.type
_entity_poly.pdbx_seq_one_letter_code
_entity_poly.pdbx_strand_id
1 'polypeptide(L)'
;MSLVDDLAVEIRHYLDGHRNRNLRTLERKSGVSYATIRRIVQNEVGNPSIEKTVIPILSQIMPTKDVAKFLSLHDIPLADFIKTFSEYKDKSIVLTDLDQRIILAARAKEGTTRERIVWEHGNTSGLKRLEHLLNEGVLKEVNGRILCEDHYIPSIDGVLIEIEKSARNFNKDKIGHGAYYGHFSGSMSWPDYERLRAVAKEYWDTVQDISENPTPGPEVIANVNILADFQDVEDIS
;
A
#
# COMPACT_ATOMS: atom_id res chain seq x y z
N MET A 1 8.69 -8.16 30.48
CA MET A 1 9.05 -9.51 30.02
C MET A 1 9.82 -9.32 28.71
N SER A 2 10.86 -10.11 28.43
CA SER A 2 11.72 -9.80 27.26
C SER A 2 11.02 -10.21 25.95
N LEU A 3 11.39 -9.59 24.82
CA LEU A 3 10.86 -9.95 23.49
C LEU A 3 10.93 -11.46 23.22
N VAL A 4 12.04 -12.08 23.62
CA VAL A 4 12.27 -13.51 23.43
C VAL A 4 11.36 -14.35 24.32
N ASP A 5 11.14 -13.92 25.57
CA ASP A 5 10.23 -14.62 26.49
C ASP A 5 8.78 -14.60 25.96
N ASP A 6 8.31 -13.44 25.52
CA ASP A 6 6.96 -13.25 25.01
C ASP A 6 6.78 -14.03 23.70
N LEU A 7 7.78 -13.99 22.81
CA LEU A 7 7.78 -14.78 21.58
C LEU A 7 7.78 -16.29 21.88
N ALA A 8 8.54 -16.74 22.87
CA ALA A 8 8.55 -18.14 23.29
C ALA A 8 7.19 -18.59 23.84
N VAL A 9 6.50 -17.72 24.59
CA VAL A 9 5.14 -17.96 25.07
C VAL A 9 4.16 -18.12 23.91
N GLU A 10 4.19 -17.21 22.94
CA GLU A 10 3.30 -17.26 21.77
C GLU A 10 3.54 -18.50 20.89
N ILE A 11 4.81 -18.89 20.70
CA ILE A 11 5.14 -20.13 19.99
C ILE A 11 4.57 -21.35 20.74
N ARG A 12 4.75 -21.44 22.07
CA ARG A 12 4.21 -22.56 22.86
C ARG A 12 2.69 -22.62 22.76
N HIS A 13 2.02 -21.48 22.90
CA HIS A 13 0.57 -21.38 22.76
C HIS A 13 0.08 -21.85 21.37
N TYR A 14 0.79 -21.49 20.31
CA TYR A 14 0.50 -21.99 18.97
C TYR A 14 0.64 -23.51 18.87
N LEU A 15 1.72 -24.08 19.43
CA LEU A 15 2.01 -25.52 19.41
C LEU A 15 0.95 -26.34 20.16
N ASP A 16 0.47 -25.83 21.29
CA ASP A 16 -0.53 -26.51 22.12
C ASP A 16 -1.93 -26.53 21.47
N GLY A 17 -2.18 -25.68 20.48
CA GLY A 17 -3.52 -25.48 19.90
C GLY A 17 -4.05 -26.64 19.02
N HIS A 18 -3.21 -27.32 18.22
CA HIS A 18 -3.70 -28.36 17.28
C HIS A 18 -2.68 -29.47 17.05
N ARG A 19 -3.14 -30.73 16.98
CA ARG A 19 -2.28 -31.94 16.85
C ARG A 19 -1.25 -31.93 15.71
N ASN A 20 -1.46 -31.13 14.67
CA ASN A 20 -0.56 -31.04 13.51
C ASN A 20 0.41 -29.85 13.58
N ARG A 21 0.37 -29.06 14.66
CA ARG A 21 1.29 -27.95 14.90
C ARG A 21 2.50 -28.47 15.66
N ASN A 22 3.66 -28.26 15.08
CA ASN A 22 4.95 -28.63 15.65
C ASN A 22 6.03 -27.70 15.08
N LEU A 23 7.20 -27.69 15.70
CA LEU A 23 8.32 -26.82 15.32
C LEU A 23 8.75 -27.02 13.85
N ARG A 24 8.72 -28.25 13.31
CA ARG A 24 9.04 -28.50 11.89
C ARG A 24 8.01 -27.88 10.93
N THR A 25 6.73 -27.89 11.33
CA THR A 25 5.68 -27.27 10.53
C THR A 25 5.79 -25.76 10.56
N LEU A 26 6.19 -25.19 11.70
CA LEU A 26 6.44 -23.76 11.83
C LEU A 26 7.68 -23.31 11.03
N GLU A 27 8.78 -24.07 11.06
CA GLU A 27 9.95 -23.85 10.20
C GLU A 27 9.54 -23.76 8.73
N ARG A 28 8.85 -24.78 8.22
CA ARG A 28 8.44 -24.82 6.81
C ARG A 28 7.55 -23.64 6.41
N LYS A 29 6.74 -23.12 7.33
CA LYS A 29 5.80 -22.01 7.06
C LYS A 29 6.44 -20.64 7.21
N SER A 30 7.34 -20.48 8.18
CA SER A 30 7.98 -19.21 8.50
C SER A 30 9.28 -18.97 7.75
N GLY A 31 9.89 -20.01 7.17
CA GLY A 31 11.23 -19.92 6.57
C GLY A 31 12.38 -19.90 7.59
N VAL A 32 12.07 -19.73 8.88
CA VAL A 32 13.05 -19.69 9.96
C VAL A 32 13.50 -21.10 10.32
N SER A 33 14.83 -21.32 10.41
CA SER A 33 15.39 -22.64 10.68
C SER A 33 14.87 -23.26 11.99
N TYR A 34 14.66 -24.58 11.99
CA TYR A 34 14.24 -25.33 13.18
C TYR A 34 15.13 -25.04 14.39
N ALA A 35 16.45 -24.95 14.19
CA ALA A 35 17.41 -24.69 15.24
C ALA A 35 17.18 -23.31 15.89
N THR A 36 16.91 -22.28 15.09
CA THR A 36 16.58 -20.94 15.58
C THR A 36 15.28 -20.95 16.38
N ILE A 37 14.20 -21.53 15.83
CA ILE A 37 12.89 -21.57 16.52
C ILE A 37 13.01 -22.34 17.84
N ARG A 38 13.72 -23.47 17.84
CA ARG A 38 13.96 -24.27 19.05
C ARG A 38 14.70 -23.45 20.12
N ARG A 39 15.79 -22.76 19.75
CA ARG A 39 16.55 -21.94 20.71
C ARG A 39 15.71 -20.80 21.28
N ILE A 40 14.82 -20.19 20.49
CA ILE A 40 13.86 -19.19 20.99
C ILE A 40 12.94 -19.79 22.04
N VAL A 41 12.31 -20.94 21.76
CA VAL A 41 11.41 -21.62 22.71
C VAL A 41 12.12 -22.03 24.00
N GLN A 42 13.43 -22.30 23.93
CA GLN A 42 14.28 -22.63 25.08
C GLN A 42 14.89 -21.40 25.78
N ASN A 43 14.60 -20.18 25.32
CA ASN A 43 15.20 -18.93 25.80
C ASN A 43 16.74 -18.90 25.69
N GLU A 44 17.30 -19.56 24.67
CA GLU A 44 18.74 -19.65 24.39
C GLU A 44 19.22 -18.64 23.32
N VAL A 45 18.36 -17.68 22.95
CA VAL A 45 18.65 -16.59 22.01
C VAL A 45 18.57 -15.26 22.76
N GLY A 46 19.60 -14.42 22.65
CA GLY A 46 19.61 -13.12 23.31
C GLY A 46 18.86 -12.04 22.53
N ASN A 47 19.14 -11.91 21.23
CA ASN A 47 18.54 -10.88 20.39
C ASN A 47 18.29 -11.41 18.96
N PRO A 48 17.10 -11.97 18.66
CA PRO A 48 16.76 -12.40 17.31
C PRO A 48 16.55 -11.19 16.38
N SER A 49 16.84 -11.32 15.09
CA SER A 49 16.47 -10.27 14.11
C SER A 49 14.95 -10.19 14.01
N ILE A 50 14.44 -8.96 14.01
CA ILE A 50 13.00 -8.72 13.99
C ILE A 50 12.43 -9.16 12.64
N GLU A 51 13.08 -8.76 11.57
CA GLU A 51 12.69 -8.93 10.17
C GLU A 51 12.85 -10.38 9.73
N LYS A 52 13.98 -10.98 10.10
CA LYS A 52 14.39 -12.32 9.63
C LYS A 52 13.91 -13.45 10.53
N THR A 53 13.38 -13.16 11.71
CA THR A 53 13.05 -14.21 12.69
C THR A 53 11.74 -13.94 13.42
N VAL A 54 11.58 -12.77 14.03
CA VAL A 54 10.38 -12.49 14.84
C VAL A 54 9.12 -12.38 13.97
N ILE A 55 9.14 -11.53 12.95
CA ILE A 55 7.99 -11.30 12.06
C ILE A 55 7.58 -12.54 11.27
N PRO A 56 8.50 -13.30 10.64
CA PRO A 56 8.14 -14.50 9.90
C PRO A 56 7.51 -15.55 10.80
N ILE A 57 7.91 -15.66 12.07
CA ILE A 57 7.27 -16.55 13.05
C ILE A 57 5.88 -16.03 13.41
N LEU A 58 5.78 -14.77 13.87
CA LEU A 58 4.53 -14.18 14.35
C LEU A 58 3.44 -14.22 13.26
N SER A 59 3.80 -13.90 12.02
CA SER A 59 2.88 -13.87 10.87
C SER A 59 2.25 -15.23 10.56
N GLN A 60 2.84 -16.33 11.04
CA GLN A 60 2.30 -17.68 10.86
C GLN A 60 1.43 -18.16 12.02
N ILE A 61 1.53 -17.52 13.18
CA ILE A 61 0.89 -17.99 14.42
C ILE A 61 -0.20 -17.05 14.91
N MET A 62 -0.22 -15.78 14.47
CA MET A 62 -1.24 -14.80 14.82
C MET A 62 -1.61 -13.88 13.64
N PRO A 63 -2.81 -13.28 13.66
CA PRO A 63 -3.23 -12.27 12.69
C PRO A 63 -2.35 -11.01 12.68
N THR A 64 -2.25 -10.31 11.54
CA THR A 64 -1.43 -9.09 11.35
C THR A 64 -1.67 -8.00 12.40
N LYS A 65 -2.93 -7.80 12.83
CA LYS A 65 -3.28 -6.86 13.90
C LYS A 65 -2.64 -7.22 15.25
N ASP A 66 -2.52 -8.51 15.53
CA ASP A 66 -1.96 -9.03 16.77
C ASP A 66 -0.43 -9.02 16.69
N VAL A 67 0.15 -9.19 15.49
CA VAL A 67 1.57 -8.93 15.22
C VAL A 67 1.93 -7.47 15.51
N ALA A 68 1.17 -6.50 14.98
CA ALA A 68 1.41 -5.08 15.24
C ALA A 68 1.35 -4.76 16.73
N LYS A 69 0.35 -5.32 17.44
CA LYS A 69 0.22 -5.16 18.89
C LYS A 69 1.40 -5.77 19.64
N PHE A 70 1.83 -6.97 19.27
CA PHE A 70 2.98 -7.64 19.88
C PHE A 70 4.25 -6.81 19.73
N LEU A 71 4.55 -6.33 18.52
CA LEU A 71 5.73 -5.51 18.26
C LEU A 71 5.70 -4.16 18.99
N SER A 72 4.52 -3.55 19.12
CA SER A 72 4.32 -2.31 19.86
C SER A 72 4.58 -2.47 21.37
N LEU A 73 4.31 -3.64 21.96
CA LEU A 73 4.62 -3.92 23.37
C LEU A 73 6.13 -3.95 23.66
N HIS A 74 6.96 -4.10 22.63
CA HIS A 74 8.42 -4.16 22.74
C HIS A 74 9.11 -2.95 22.10
N ASP A 75 8.38 -1.85 21.87
CA ASP A 75 8.90 -0.60 21.29
C ASP A 75 9.63 -0.80 19.94
N ILE A 76 9.16 -1.75 19.12
CA ILE A 76 9.75 -2.03 17.80
C ILE A 76 9.14 -1.07 16.76
N PRO A 77 9.94 -0.22 16.07
CA PRO A 77 9.43 0.80 15.14
C PRO A 77 8.56 0.25 14.00
N LEU A 78 8.85 -0.98 13.56
CA LEU A 78 8.12 -1.67 12.50
C LEU A 78 6.66 -1.98 12.88
N ALA A 79 6.29 -1.85 14.16
CA ALA A 79 4.91 -1.96 14.62
C ALA A 79 3.99 -0.94 13.95
N ASP A 80 4.42 0.32 13.81
CA ASP A 80 3.61 1.39 13.20
C ASP A 80 3.40 1.15 11.71
N PHE A 81 4.43 0.65 11.02
CA PHE A 81 4.33 0.23 9.63
C PHE A 81 3.30 -0.90 9.49
N ILE A 82 3.43 -1.99 10.25
CA ILE A 82 2.51 -3.14 10.18
C ILE A 82 1.07 -2.74 10.58
N LYS A 83 0.93 -1.80 11.53
CA LYS A 83 -0.35 -1.28 11.97
C LYS A 83 -1.15 -0.69 10.82
N THR A 84 -0.50 0.05 9.90
CA THR A 84 -1.18 0.58 8.70
C THR A 84 -1.83 -0.54 7.89
N PHE A 85 -1.13 -1.66 7.65
CA PHE A 85 -1.66 -2.84 6.95
C PHE A 85 -2.77 -3.59 7.70
N SER A 86 -2.77 -3.50 9.04
CA SER A 86 -3.80 -4.14 9.88
C SER A 86 -5.07 -3.30 10.04
N GLU A 87 -4.97 -1.98 9.83
CA GLU A 87 -6.09 -1.03 9.89
C GLU A 87 -6.82 -0.92 8.54
N TYR A 88 -6.16 -1.25 7.43
CA TYR A 88 -6.84 -1.50 6.17
C TYR A 88 -7.77 -2.70 6.36
N LYS A 89 -9.08 -2.40 6.46
CA LYS A 89 -10.12 -3.42 6.47
C LYS A 89 -9.85 -4.36 5.30
N ASP A 90 -9.85 -5.65 5.60
CA ASP A 90 -9.84 -6.80 4.69
C ASP A 90 -11.14 -6.85 3.85
N LYS A 91 -11.47 -5.72 3.23
CA LYS A 91 -12.59 -5.53 2.34
C LYS A 91 -11.97 -5.32 0.97
N SER A 92 -11.78 -6.43 0.27
CA SER A 92 -11.65 -6.39 -1.19
C SER A 92 -12.95 -5.79 -1.75
N ILE A 93 -13.00 -4.47 -1.87
CA ILE A 93 -14.14 -3.80 -2.47
C ILE A 93 -14.03 -4.07 -3.96
N VAL A 94 -14.98 -4.82 -4.50
CA VAL A 94 -15.07 -5.02 -5.94
C VAL A 94 -15.60 -3.72 -6.55
N LEU A 95 -14.68 -2.91 -7.07
CA LEU A 95 -15.01 -1.66 -7.75
C LEU A 95 -15.65 -1.97 -9.10
N THR A 96 -16.74 -1.30 -9.41
CA THR A 96 -17.42 -1.31 -10.71
C THR A 96 -16.85 -0.21 -11.62
N ASP A 97 -17.19 -0.24 -12.91
CA ASP A 97 -16.81 0.83 -13.85
C ASP A 97 -17.35 2.21 -13.42
N LEU A 98 -18.53 2.24 -12.78
CA LEU A 98 -19.10 3.48 -12.24
C LEU A 98 -18.31 3.97 -11.03
N ASP A 99 -17.86 3.08 -10.16
CA ASP A 99 -17.04 3.48 -9.01
C ASP A 99 -15.75 4.13 -9.46
N GLN A 100 -15.11 3.58 -10.48
CA GLN A 100 -13.88 4.13 -11.04
C GLN A 100 -14.07 5.53 -11.59
N ARG A 101 -15.19 5.80 -12.27
CA ARG A 101 -15.49 7.15 -12.75
C ARG A 101 -15.65 8.14 -11.60
N ILE A 102 -16.34 7.74 -10.53
CA ILE A 102 -16.52 8.57 -9.33
C ILE A 102 -15.17 8.81 -8.65
N ILE A 103 -14.32 7.78 -8.52
CA ILE A 103 -12.98 7.87 -7.94
C ILE A 103 -12.09 8.82 -8.76
N LEU A 104 -12.07 8.68 -10.08
CA LEU A 104 -11.31 9.56 -10.97
C LEU A 104 -11.79 11.02 -10.87
N ALA A 105 -13.10 11.25 -10.79
CA ALA A 105 -13.64 12.58 -10.58
C ALA A 105 -13.22 13.16 -9.22
N ALA A 106 -13.19 12.33 -8.17
CA ALA A 106 -12.75 12.72 -6.83
C ALA A 106 -11.23 12.92 -6.71
N ARG A 107 -10.42 12.35 -7.61
CA ARG A 107 -8.95 12.53 -7.69
C ARG A 107 -8.53 13.83 -8.40
N ALA A 108 -9.45 14.49 -9.11
CA ALA A 108 -9.17 15.79 -9.70
C ALA A 108 -8.80 16.81 -8.59
N LYS A 109 -7.95 17.80 -8.92
CA LYS A 109 -7.48 18.83 -7.97
C LYS A 109 -8.62 19.57 -7.24
N GLU A 110 -9.77 19.70 -7.89
CA GLU A 110 -10.97 20.34 -7.34
C GLU A 110 -11.90 19.38 -6.58
N GLY A 111 -11.66 18.07 -6.67
CA GLY A 111 -12.57 17.02 -6.23
C GLY A 111 -13.84 16.94 -7.08
N THR A 112 -14.87 16.29 -6.56
CA THR A 112 -16.23 16.31 -7.14
C THR A 112 -17.27 16.65 -6.07
N THR A 113 -18.56 16.76 -6.44
CA THR A 113 -19.65 17.01 -5.49
C THR A 113 -20.80 16.01 -5.71
N ARG A 114 -21.66 15.86 -4.69
CA ARG A 114 -22.84 14.99 -4.76
C ARG A 114 -23.74 15.37 -5.93
N GLU A 115 -23.96 16.66 -6.13
CA GLU A 115 -24.80 17.22 -7.20
C GLU A 115 -24.22 16.86 -8.57
N ARG A 116 -22.90 16.96 -8.73
CA ARG A 116 -22.21 16.59 -9.97
C ARG A 116 -22.35 15.11 -10.25
N ILE A 117 -22.14 14.24 -9.26
CA ILE A 117 -22.31 12.79 -9.43
C ILE A 117 -23.76 12.43 -9.78
N VAL A 118 -24.74 13.06 -9.14
CA VAL A 118 -26.17 12.85 -9.48
C VAL A 118 -26.48 13.34 -10.88
N TRP A 119 -25.91 14.46 -11.32
CA TRP A 119 -26.10 15.00 -12.66
C TRP A 119 -25.48 14.08 -13.74
N GLU A 120 -24.26 13.58 -13.52
CA GLU A 120 -23.53 12.74 -14.50
C GLU A 120 -24.01 11.28 -14.54
N HIS A 121 -24.47 10.75 -13.40
CA HIS A 121 -24.70 9.30 -13.23
C HIS A 121 -26.07 8.94 -12.65
N GLY A 122 -26.95 9.93 -12.45
CA GLY A 122 -28.29 9.75 -11.94
C GLY A 122 -28.34 9.46 -10.43
N ASN A 123 -29.50 9.72 -9.83
CA ASN A 123 -29.69 9.57 -8.39
C ASN A 123 -29.65 8.09 -7.95
N THR A 124 -30.30 7.19 -8.68
CA THR A 124 -30.44 5.78 -8.28
C THR A 124 -29.13 4.98 -8.38
N SER A 125 -28.29 5.30 -9.36
CA SER A 125 -27.02 4.62 -9.62
C SER A 125 -25.84 5.39 -9.06
N GLY A 126 -25.69 6.68 -9.38
CA GLY A 126 -24.56 7.51 -8.97
C GLY A 126 -24.49 7.72 -7.46
N LEU A 127 -25.59 8.22 -6.86
CA LEU A 127 -25.60 8.50 -5.42
C LEU A 127 -25.43 7.23 -4.59
N LYS A 128 -26.07 6.12 -4.99
CA LYS A 128 -25.95 4.84 -4.29
C LYS A 128 -24.50 4.30 -4.29
N ARG A 129 -23.78 4.44 -5.41
CA ARG A 129 -22.37 4.04 -5.49
C ARG A 129 -21.46 5.00 -4.74
N LEU A 130 -21.71 6.31 -4.82
CA LEU A 130 -21.00 7.30 -4.02
C LEU A 130 -21.12 7.02 -2.51
N GLU A 131 -22.34 6.78 -2.03
CA GLU A 131 -22.58 6.40 -0.63
C GLU A 131 -21.84 5.12 -0.25
N HIS A 132 -21.82 4.12 -1.14
CA HIS A 132 -21.04 2.92 -0.92
C HIS A 132 -19.55 3.23 -0.77
N LEU A 133 -18.97 4.03 -1.66
CA LEU A 133 -17.54 4.39 -1.62
C LEU A 133 -17.15 5.24 -0.40
N LEU A 134 -18.04 6.13 0.05
CA LEU A 134 -17.87 6.90 1.30
C LEU A 134 -17.93 5.98 2.53
N ASN A 135 -18.91 5.07 2.59
CA ASN A 135 -19.06 4.13 3.69
C ASN A 135 -17.91 3.11 3.78
N GLU A 136 -17.32 2.79 2.63
CA GLU A 136 -16.17 1.91 2.54
C GLU A 136 -14.82 2.61 2.74
N GLY A 137 -14.81 3.94 2.88
CA GLY A 137 -13.60 4.73 3.14
C GLY A 137 -12.69 4.91 1.92
N VAL A 138 -13.16 4.59 0.71
CA VAL A 138 -12.42 4.86 -0.54
C VAL A 138 -12.44 6.34 -0.88
N LEU A 139 -13.53 7.01 -0.52
CA LEU A 139 -13.73 8.44 -0.67
C LEU A 139 -14.00 9.07 0.69
N LYS A 140 -13.69 10.35 0.81
CA LYS A 140 -14.11 11.20 1.93
C LYS A 140 -14.82 12.44 1.44
N GLU A 141 -15.75 12.93 2.25
CA GLU A 141 -16.43 14.20 2.02
C GLU A 141 -15.93 15.25 3.00
N VAL A 142 -15.38 16.34 2.47
CA VAL A 142 -14.80 17.45 3.25
C VAL A 142 -15.33 18.77 2.68
N ASN A 143 -16.05 19.54 3.50
CA ASN A 143 -16.62 20.84 3.11
C ASN A 143 -17.48 20.78 1.82
N GLY A 144 -18.27 19.71 1.66
CA GLY A 144 -19.14 19.50 0.49
C GLY A 144 -18.39 19.03 -0.77
N ARG A 145 -17.09 18.72 -0.67
CA ARG A 145 -16.30 18.14 -1.75
C ARG A 145 -15.95 16.69 -1.45
N ILE A 146 -16.02 15.86 -2.48
CA ILE A 146 -15.66 14.45 -2.44
C ILE A 146 -14.24 14.30 -2.98
N LEU A 147 -13.37 13.71 -2.17
CA LEU A 147 -11.95 13.49 -2.45
C LEU A 147 -11.63 12.00 -2.35
N CYS A 148 -10.69 11.52 -3.14
CA CYS A 148 -10.18 10.15 -3.04
C CYS A 148 -9.15 10.05 -1.91
N GLU A 149 -9.25 8.98 -1.11
CA GLU A 149 -8.15 8.59 -0.21
C GLU A 149 -7.23 7.59 -0.92
N ASP A 150 -6.01 7.46 -0.40
CA ASP A 150 -5.08 6.42 -0.86
C ASP A 150 -5.68 5.05 -0.51
N HIS A 151 -5.93 4.23 -1.52
CA HIS A 151 -6.45 2.87 -1.33
C HIS A 151 -5.44 1.86 -1.84
N TYR A 152 -5.15 0.88 -0.98
CA TYR A 152 -4.27 -0.23 -1.29
C TYR A 152 -5.03 -1.28 -2.10
N ILE A 153 -4.45 -1.76 -3.20
CA ILE A 153 -5.00 -2.85 -4.00
C ILE A 153 -4.23 -4.12 -3.63
N PRO A 154 -4.85 -5.07 -2.90
CA PRO A 154 -4.12 -6.14 -2.22
C PRO A 154 -3.73 -7.32 -3.14
N SER A 155 -3.97 -7.24 -4.44
CA SER A 155 -3.68 -8.33 -5.37
C SER A 155 -3.25 -7.85 -6.75
N ILE A 156 -2.39 -8.64 -7.38
CA ILE A 156 -1.93 -8.43 -8.77
C ILE A 156 -3.14 -8.39 -9.72
N ASP A 157 -4.12 -9.28 -9.54
CA ASP A 157 -5.34 -9.28 -10.34
C ASP A 157 -6.15 -7.99 -10.15
N GLY A 158 -6.22 -7.48 -8.91
CA GLY A 158 -6.82 -6.18 -8.62
C GLY A 158 -6.09 -5.05 -9.34
N VAL A 159 -4.76 -5.05 -9.31
CA VAL A 159 -3.95 -4.02 -10.00
C VAL A 159 -4.19 -4.05 -11.52
N LEU A 160 -4.25 -5.24 -12.12
CA LEU A 160 -4.51 -5.39 -13.56
C LEU A 160 -5.91 -4.89 -13.95
N ILE A 161 -6.92 -5.22 -13.14
CA ILE A 161 -8.29 -4.75 -13.33
C ILE A 161 -8.35 -3.22 -13.25
N GLU A 162 -7.60 -2.62 -12.31
CA GLU A 162 -7.55 -1.19 -12.10
C GLU A 162 -6.82 -0.46 -13.24
N ILE A 163 -5.75 -1.05 -13.78
CA ILE A 163 -5.10 -0.57 -15.00
C ILE A 163 -6.06 -0.58 -16.19
N GLU A 164 -6.79 -1.69 -16.40
CA GLU A 164 -7.75 -1.82 -17.49
C GLU A 164 -8.87 -0.76 -17.39
N LYS A 165 -9.47 -0.62 -16.21
CA LYS A 165 -10.55 0.35 -15.99
C LYS A 165 -10.07 1.79 -16.12
N SER A 166 -8.87 2.08 -15.64
CA SER A 166 -8.28 3.43 -15.78
C SER A 166 -8.03 3.76 -17.25
N ALA A 167 -7.50 2.82 -18.03
CA ALA A 167 -7.32 3.00 -19.48
C ALA A 167 -8.65 3.18 -20.21
N ARG A 168 -9.68 2.40 -19.85
CA ARG A 168 -11.02 2.48 -20.46
C ARG A 168 -11.74 3.80 -20.16
N ASN A 169 -11.59 4.32 -18.95
CA ASN A 169 -12.30 5.51 -18.49
C ASN A 169 -11.48 6.81 -18.64
N PHE A 170 -10.30 6.74 -19.26
CA PHE A 170 -9.47 7.90 -19.54
C PHE A 170 -10.18 8.89 -20.47
N ASN A 171 -10.37 10.12 -19.99
CA ASN A 171 -11.01 11.17 -20.77
C ASN A 171 -10.00 11.82 -21.73
N LYS A 172 -10.05 11.42 -23.01
CA LYS A 172 -9.15 11.90 -24.07
C LYS A 172 -9.27 13.40 -24.33
N ASP A 173 -10.44 14.00 -24.06
CA ASP A 173 -10.69 15.43 -24.29
C ASP A 173 -10.01 16.31 -23.22
N LYS A 174 -9.40 15.69 -22.20
CA LYS A 174 -8.62 16.36 -21.15
C LYS A 174 -7.11 16.31 -21.38
N ILE A 175 -6.64 15.70 -22.47
CA ILE A 175 -5.22 15.74 -22.88
C ILE A 175 -4.79 17.20 -23.14
N GLY A 176 -3.67 17.62 -22.57
CA GLY A 176 -3.19 19.02 -22.65
C GLY A 176 -3.87 20.00 -21.67
N HIS A 177 -4.92 19.56 -20.97
CA HIS A 177 -5.61 20.32 -19.91
C HIS A 177 -5.49 19.65 -18.53
N GLY A 178 -4.52 18.73 -18.36
CA GLY A 178 -4.22 18.05 -17.10
C GLY A 178 -4.58 16.57 -17.03
N ALA A 179 -4.76 15.85 -18.15
CA ALA A 179 -4.88 14.40 -18.10
C ALA A 179 -3.52 13.72 -17.84
N TYR A 180 -3.40 12.99 -16.73
CA TYR A 180 -2.30 12.06 -16.45
C TYR A 180 -2.81 10.69 -16.02
N TYR A 181 -2.21 9.61 -16.54
CA TYR A 181 -2.19 8.30 -15.89
C TYR A 181 -0.84 7.57 -16.09
N GLY A 182 -0.20 7.15 -14.99
CA GLY A 182 0.96 6.26 -14.98
C GLY A 182 0.90 5.33 -13.77
N HIS A 183 1.16 4.04 -13.97
CA HIS A 183 1.30 3.01 -12.91
C HIS A 183 2.64 2.27 -13.08
N PHE A 184 3.40 2.15 -11.99
CA PHE A 184 4.67 1.44 -11.80
C PHE A 184 4.56 0.88 -10.39
N SER A 185 4.78 -0.43 -10.27
CA SER A 185 4.86 -1.15 -9.01
C SER A 185 6.09 -2.08 -9.06
N GLY A 186 6.95 -2.05 -8.03
CA GLY A 186 8.20 -2.79 -7.87
C GLY A 186 9.02 -2.31 -6.66
N SER A 187 9.92 -3.16 -6.12
CA SER A 187 10.89 -2.81 -5.06
C SER A 187 12.30 -2.61 -5.63
N MET A 188 13.15 -1.75 -5.03
CA MET A 188 14.55 -1.53 -5.46
C MET A 188 15.52 -1.40 -4.27
N SER A 189 16.82 -1.59 -4.52
CA SER A 189 17.86 -1.44 -3.49
C SER A 189 18.05 0.02 -3.08
N TRP A 190 18.48 0.29 -1.84
CA TRP A 190 18.71 1.68 -1.38
C TRP A 190 19.74 2.46 -2.23
N PRO A 191 20.87 1.86 -2.68
CA PRO A 191 21.78 2.53 -3.61
C PRO A 191 21.16 2.84 -4.99
N ASP A 192 20.35 1.94 -5.54
CA ASP A 192 19.64 2.18 -6.80
C ASP A 192 18.50 3.19 -6.65
N TYR A 193 17.89 3.25 -5.46
CA TYR A 193 16.94 4.29 -5.05
C TYR A 193 17.60 5.67 -5.05
N GLU A 194 18.75 5.82 -4.40
CA GLU A 194 19.49 7.09 -4.39
C GLU A 194 19.95 7.47 -5.81
N ARG A 195 20.30 6.50 -6.66
CA ARG A 195 20.59 6.72 -8.08
C ARG A 195 19.35 7.18 -8.87
N LEU A 196 18.18 6.56 -8.66
CA LEU A 196 16.92 6.97 -9.29
C LEU A 196 16.51 8.37 -8.85
N ARG A 197 16.65 8.67 -7.55
CA ARG A 197 16.42 10.00 -6.96
C ARG A 197 17.33 11.06 -7.57
N ALA A 198 18.62 10.74 -7.79
CA ALA A 198 19.56 11.65 -8.43
C ALA A 198 19.18 11.95 -9.89
N VAL A 199 18.81 10.93 -10.68
CA VAL A 199 18.36 11.11 -12.06
C VAL A 199 17.04 11.87 -12.14
N ALA A 200 16.09 11.59 -11.25
CA ALA A 200 14.82 12.34 -11.18
C ALA A 200 15.06 13.82 -10.84
N LYS A 201 16.04 14.09 -9.97
CA LYS A 201 16.47 15.45 -9.65
C LYS A 201 17.13 16.14 -10.83
N GLU A 202 18.08 15.51 -11.52
CA GLU A 202 18.74 16.07 -12.72
C GLU A 202 17.73 16.38 -13.83
N TYR A 203 16.78 15.47 -14.04
CA TYR A 203 15.67 15.66 -14.96
C TYR A 203 14.82 16.89 -14.58
N TRP A 204 14.46 17.02 -13.30
CA TRP A 204 13.70 18.17 -12.81
C TRP A 204 14.47 19.49 -12.97
N ASP A 205 15.75 19.49 -12.60
CA ASP A 205 16.60 20.67 -12.69
C ASP A 205 16.73 21.13 -14.17
N THR A 206 16.81 20.17 -15.11
CA THR A 206 16.83 20.46 -16.56
C THR A 206 15.49 21.03 -17.06
N VAL A 207 14.36 20.48 -16.61
CA VAL A 207 13.03 21.02 -16.94
C VAL A 207 12.89 22.45 -16.41
N GLN A 208 13.39 22.72 -15.21
CA GLN A 208 13.38 24.06 -14.62
C GLN A 208 14.25 25.04 -15.42
N ASP A 209 15.48 24.66 -15.79
CA ASP A 209 16.36 25.51 -16.61
C ASP A 209 15.72 25.86 -17.97
N ILE A 210 15.14 24.88 -18.67
CA ILE A 210 14.44 25.11 -19.94
C ILE A 210 13.23 26.03 -19.75
N SER A 211 12.53 25.91 -18.62
CA SER A 211 11.39 26.77 -18.29
C SER A 211 11.81 28.21 -17.96
N GLU A 212 12.95 28.40 -17.30
CA GLU A 212 13.47 29.72 -16.93
C GLU A 212 14.19 30.40 -18.11
N ASN A 213 14.77 29.60 -19.02
CA ASN A 213 15.57 30.03 -20.17
C ASN A 213 15.04 29.43 -21.49
N PRO A 214 13.81 29.77 -21.93
CA PRO A 214 13.22 29.15 -23.11
C PRO A 214 13.93 29.58 -24.40
N THR A 215 14.15 28.63 -25.31
CA THR A 215 14.62 28.95 -26.67
C THR A 215 13.45 29.52 -27.49
N PRO A 216 13.59 30.68 -28.17
CA PRO A 216 12.50 31.27 -28.96
C PRO A 216 12.03 30.37 -30.11
N GLY A 217 10.71 30.20 -30.28
CA GLY A 217 10.13 29.38 -31.35
C GLY A 217 8.63 29.09 -31.14
N PRO A 218 8.00 28.26 -31.99
CA PRO A 218 6.62 27.81 -31.80
C PRO A 218 6.47 27.00 -30.50
N GLU A 219 5.43 27.29 -29.73
CA GLU A 219 5.19 26.64 -28.44
C GLU A 219 4.51 25.28 -28.62
N VAL A 220 4.98 24.29 -27.84
CA VAL A 220 4.30 23.00 -27.66
C VAL A 220 4.02 22.79 -26.18
N ILE A 221 2.85 22.23 -25.86
CA ILE A 221 2.49 21.85 -24.50
C ILE A 221 3.09 20.47 -24.22
N ALA A 222 4.04 20.40 -23.30
CA ALA A 222 4.59 19.15 -22.79
C ALA A 222 4.00 18.84 -21.40
N ASN A 223 3.65 17.56 -21.17
CA ASN A 223 3.22 17.06 -19.87
C ASN A 223 4.04 15.81 -19.57
N VAL A 224 4.86 15.86 -18.52
CA VAL A 224 5.73 14.75 -18.11
C VAL A 224 5.38 14.31 -16.70
N ASN A 225 5.57 13.02 -16.47
CA ASN A 225 4.82 12.23 -15.54
C ASN A 225 5.69 11.07 -15.07
N ILE A 226 6.00 11.05 -13.78
CA ILE A 226 6.90 10.08 -13.17
C ILE A 226 6.10 9.34 -12.11
N LEU A 227 6.21 8.02 -12.12
CA LEU A 227 5.63 7.19 -11.09
C LEU A 227 6.64 6.15 -10.63
N ALA A 228 6.66 5.92 -9.32
CA ALA A 228 7.60 5.04 -8.66
C ALA A 228 6.93 4.35 -7.46
N ASP A 229 7.43 3.17 -7.12
CA ASP A 229 6.95 2.31 -6.04
C ASP A 229 8.11 2.07 -5.08
N PHE A 230 7.79 2.15 -3.79
CA PHE A 230 8.75 2.27 -2.70
C PHE A 230 8.20 1.55 -1.46
N GLN A 231 8.36 0.24 -1.42
CA GLN A 231 8.37 -0.48 -0.15
C GLN A 231 9.80 -0.53 0.38
N ASP A 232 10.01 -0.11 1.62
CA ASP A 232 11.20 -0.51 2.38
C ASP A 232 11.08 -2.01 2.64
N VAL A 233 11.91 -2.79 1.95
CA VAL A 233 12.15 -4.18 2.32
C VAL A 233 13.28 -4.16 3.34
N GLU A 234 12.95 -3.92 4.60
CA GLU A 234 13.81 -4.47 5.66
C GLU A 234 13.50 -5.97 5.77
N ASP A 235 14.33 -6.73 5.03
CA ASP A 235 14.74 -8.11 5.29
C ASP A 235 13.65 -9.21 5.35
N ILE A 236 13.23 -9.70 4.19
CA ILE A 236 12.77 -11.09 4.06
C ILE A 236 14.00 -11.99 3.98
N SER A 237 14.31 -12.71 5.06
CA SER A 237 15.07 -13.98 5.00
C SER A 237 14.14 -15.17 4.81
#